data_AF-A0A4Y9YPS7-F1
#
_entry.id   AF-A0A4Y9YPS7-F1
#
_cell.length_a   1.000
_cell.length_b   1.000
_cell.length_c   1.000
_cell.angle_alpha   90.00
_cell.angle_beta   90.00
_cell.angle_gamma   90.00
#
_symmetry.space_group_name_H-M   'P 1'
#
loop_
_entity.id
_entity.type
_entity.pdbx_description
1 polymer ?
#
loop_
_entity_poly.entity_id
_entity_poly.type
_entity_poly.pdbx_seq_one_letter_code
_entity_poly.pdbx_strand_id
1 'polypeptide(L)'
;MEDEPEPSHKRQHSEEPEMEVVRPKGGPALREYYIEQAKWIGKDRVTGEDMNEVPGRKSPASAYQVHILTWVYDNVTPYPESFWRAMLAIKLYYNYDKIGHWFTNQRQRVARQRKKTGMPPPDDLQTITLHGRKQKMRPQALESDSRWTDGRFFETIDMLIADRQRQFEEDLANHIAKKAAERGNNDNPAEDSDGDGGDVEESEEEE
;
A
#
# COMPACT_ATOMS: atom_id res chain seq x y z
N MET A 1 66.91 -18.27 -28.20
CA MET A 1 66.12 -18.43 -26.97
C MET A 1 65.26 -17.21 -26.90
N GLU A 2 64.00 -17.42 -27.25
CA GLU A 2 62.96 -16.41 -27.45
C GLU A 2 62.51 -15.92 -26.08
N ASP A 3 62.50 -14.59 -25.91
CA ASP A 3 62.03 -13.91 -24.70
C ASP A 3 60.63 -13.36 -25.05
N GLU A 4 59.58 -14.08 -24.66
CA GLU A 4 58.19 -13.64 -24.78
C GLU A 4 57.83 -12.74 -23.59
N PRO A 5 57.34 -11.50 -23.80
CA PRO A 5 56.74 -10.73 -22.72
C PRO A 5 55.25 -11.08 -22.55
N GLU A 6 54.88 -11.49 -21.34
CA GLU A 6 53.48 -11.72 -20.92
C GLU A 6 52.60 -10.46 -21.05
N PRO A 7 51.32 -10.60 -21.47
CA PRO A 7 50.40 -9.48 -21.52
C PRO A 7 49.85 -9.14 -20.13
N SER A 8 50.23 -7.96 -19.64
CA SER A 8 49.67 -7.30 -18.46
C SER A 8 48.16 -7.06 -18.63
N HIS A 9 47.34 -7.81 -17.91
CA HIS A 9 45.90 -7.60 -17.82
C HIS A 9 45.61 -6.27 -17.10
N LYS A 10 45.39 -5.21 -17.88
CA LYS A 10 44.68 -4.01 -17.43
C LYS A 10 43.28 -4.42 -16.97
N ARG A 11 43.05 -4.45 -15.66
CA ARG A 11 41.70 -4.41 -15.07
C ARG A 11 41.04 -3.12 -15.54
N GLN A 12 40.15 -3.24 -16.53
CA GLN A 12 39.21 -2.18 -16.85
C GLN A 12 38.27 -2.06 -15.65
N HIS A 13 38.42 -0.97 -14.90
CA HIS A 13 37.33 -0.46 -14.08
C HIS A 13 36.19 -0.14 -15.05
N SER A 14 35.17 -1.00 -15.05
CA SER A 14 33.87 -0.67 -15.62
C SER A 14 33.30 0.47 -14.77
N GLU A 15 33.45 1.70 -15.27
CA GLU A 15 32.64 2.83 -14.83
C GLU A 15 31.18 2.41 -15.03
N GLU A 16 30.48 2.16 -13.92
CA GLU A 16 29.03 2.07 -13.92
C GLU A 16 28.51 3.38 -14.51
N PRO A 17 27.64 3.35 -15.54
CA PRO A 17 27.01 4.57 -15.98
C PRO A 17 26.12 5.07 -14.83
N GLU A 18 26.58 6.11 -14.14
CA GLU A 18 25.73 6.98 -13.33
C GLU A 18 24.61 7.48 -14.24
N MET A 19 23.47 6.79 -14.21
CA MET A 19 22.25 7.25 -14.85
C MET A 19 21.84 8.54 -14.14
N GLU A 20 22.30 9.68 -14.64
CA GLU A 20 21.74 10.97 -14.30
C GLU A 20 20.22 10.88 -14.53
N VAL A 21 19.46 10.83 -13.43
CA VAL A 21 18.01 10.88 -13.47
C VAL A 21 17.63 12.31 -13.83
N VAL A 22 17.69 12.63 -15.12
CA VAL A 22 17.27 13.91 -15.67
C VAL A 22 15.78 14.05 -15.40
N ARG A 23 15.43 14.80 -14.34
CA ARG A 23 14.05 15.12 -14.00
C ARG A 23 13.54 16.15 -15.02
N PRO A 24 12.56 15.82 -15.88
CA PRO A 24 12.04 16.77 -16.84
C PRO A 24 11.30 17.91 -16.11
N LYS A 25 11.57 19.16 -16.51
CA LYS A 25 10.82 20.33 -16.02
C LYS A 25 9.44 20.35 -16.69
N GLY A 26 8.39 20.28 -15.87
CA GLY A 26 6.93 20.40 -16.15
C GLY A 26 6.41 20.37 -17.59
N GLY A 27 5.48 19.43 -17.87
CA GLY A 27 4.73 19.36 -19.14
C GLY A 27 4.16 17.95 -19.42
N PRO A 28 3.64 17.67 -20.63
CA PRO A 28 3.26 16.32 -21.08
C PRO A 28 4.38 15.29 -20.86
N ALA A 29 5.63 15.71 -21.05
CA ALA A 29 6.83 14.89 -20.83
C ALA A 29 6.96 14.38 -19.37
N LEU A 30 6.48 15.15 -18.38
CA LEU A 30 6.51 14.72 -16.98
C LEU A 30 5.50 13.60 -16.71
N ARG A 31 4.32 13.66 -17.35
CA ARG A 31 3.31 12.61 -17.21
C ARG A 31 3.77 11.30 -17.80
N GLU A 32 4.30 11.37 -19.01
CA GLU A 32 4.85 10.20 -19.71
C GLU A 32 5.99 9.59 -18.90
N TYR A 33 6.91 10.43 -18.39
CA TYR A 33 7.97 9.99 -17.49
C TYR A 33 7.42 9.15 -16.33
N TYR A 34 6.44 9.66 -15.57
CA TYR A 34 5.90 8.92 -14.43
C TYR A 34 5.12 7.67 -14.81
N ILE A 35 4.42 7.67 -15.95
CA ILE A 35 3.76 6.48 -16.47
C ILE A 35 4.81 5.41 -16.79
N GLU A 36 5.91 5.78 -17.45
CA GLU A 36 7.01 4.86 -17.72
C GLU A 36 7.65 4.36 -16.42
N GLN A 37 7.94 5.24 -15.46
CA GLN A 37 8.49 4.83 -14.16
C GLN A 37 7.58 3.83 -13.44
N ALA A 38 6.26 4.05 -13.47
CA ALA A 38 5.29 3.18 -12.80
C ALA A 38 5.25 1.75 -13.38
N LYS A 39 5.55 1.57 -14.67
CA LYS A 39 5.59 0.24 -15.32
C LYS A 39 6.72 -0.65 -14.79
N TRP A 40 7.75 -0.04 -14.21
CA TRP A 40 8.92 -0.71 -13.63
C TRP A 40 8.73 -1.04 -12.15
N ILE A 41 7.62 -0.64 -11.52
CA ILE A 41 7.37 -0.97 -10.12
C ILE A 41 7.16 -2.48 -9.97
N GLY A 42 8.03 -3.08 -9.17
CA GLY A 42 8.10 -4.53 -8.96
C GLY A 42 8.76 -5.29 -10.10
N LYS A 43 9.51 -4.61 -10.98
CA LYS A 43 10.32 -5.25 -12.03
C LYS A 43 11.77 -4.84 -11.93
N ASP A 44 12.65 -5.77 -12.26
CA ASP A 44 14.06 -5.54 -12.44
C ASP A 44 14.28 -4.70 -13.70
N ARG A 45 15.12 -3.67 -13.62
CA ARG A 45 15.36 -2.74 -14.73
C ARG A 45 16.26 -3.28 -15.83
N VAL A 46 17.06 -4.30 -15.51
CA VAL A 46 18.01 -4.95 -16.43
C VAL A 46 17.35 -6.14 -17.10
N THR A 47 16.67 -6.99 -16.32
CA THR A 47 16.06 -8.23 -16.83
C THR A 47 14.58 -8.08 -17.19
N GLY A 48 13.88 -7.09 -16.63
CA GLY A 48 12.44 -6.91 -16.81
C GLY A 48 11.58 -7.91 -16.03
N GLU A 49 12.20 -8.80 -15.25
CA GLU A 49 11.53 -9.83 -14.46
C GLU A 49 10.94 -9.27 -13.17
N ASP A 50 9.93 -9.93 -12.60
CA ASP A 50 9.32 -9.49 -11.35
C ASP A 50 10.34 -9.60 -10.19
N MET A 51 10.56 -8.51 -9.45
CA MET A 51 11.42 -8.52 -8.26
C MET A 51 10.69 -9.19 -7.10
N ASN A 52 11.39 -10.08 -6.37
CA ASN A 52 10.82 -10.81 -5.22
C ASN A 52 10.42 -9.90 -4.04
N GLU A 53 10.93 -8.67 -3.98
CA GLU A 53 10.71 -7.72 -2.86
C GLU A 53 9.38 -6.95 -2.97
N VAL A 54 8.82 -6.84 -4.17
CA VAL A 54 7.48 -6.27 -4.39
C VAL A 54 6.50 -7.43 -4.54
N PRO A 55 5.26 -7.35 -4.04
CA PRO A 55 4.28 -8.43 -4.21
C PRO A 55 4.15 -8.82 -5.69
N GLY A 56 4.80 -9.94 -6.06
CA GLY A 56 4.99 -10.37 -7.45
C GLY A 56 3.67 -10.51 -8.20
N ARG A 57 3.65 -10.66 -9.52
CA ARG A 57 2.41 -10.59 -10.36
C ARG A 57 1.19 -11.34 -9.83
N LYS A 58 1.36 -12.42 -9.06
CA LYS A 58 0.26 -13.23 -8.50
C LYS A 58 -0.21 -12.79 -7.11
N SER A 59 0.55 -11.97 -6.40
CA SER A 59 0.20 -11.54 -5.04
C SER A 59 -1.00 -10.59 -5.06
N PRO A 60 -1.99 -10.81 -4.18
CA PRO A 60 -3.13 -9.92 -4.03
C PRO A 60 -2.67 -8.55 -3.50
N ALA A 61 -3.50 -7.53 -3.70
CA ALA A 61 -3.30 -6.22 -3.08
C ALA A 61 -3.40 -6.37 -1.55
N SER A 62 -2.52 -5.69 -0.81
CA SER A 62 -2.60 -5.64 0.65
C SER A 62 -3.88 -4.94 1.10
N ALA A 63 -4.33 -5.18 2.34
CA ALA A 63 -5.50 -4.50 2.90
C ALA A 63 -5.35 -2.96 2.84
N TYR A 64 -4.14 -2.46 3.07
CA TYR A 64 -3.78 -1.06 2.91
C TYR A 64 -4.01 -0.56 1.47
N GLN A 65 -3.46 -1.26 0.48
CA GLN A 65 -3.63 -0.91 -0.93
C GLN A 65 -5.10 -0.94 -1.35
N VAL A 66 -5.85 -1.97 -0.93
CA VAL A 66 -7.29 -2.10 -1.22
C VAL A 66 -8.07 -0.95 -0.62
N HIS A 67 -7.74 -0.50 0.59
CA HIS A 67 -8.40 0.64 1.24
C HIS A 67 -8.25 1.92 0.39
N ILE A 68 -7.01 2.27 0.01
CA ILE A 68 -6.75 3.45 -0.82
C ILE A 68 -7.46 3.37 -2.17
N LEU A 69 -7.36 2.22 -2.86
CA LEU A 69 -7.99 2.02 -4.16
C LEU A 69 -9.51 2.09 -4.09
N THR A 70 -10.10 1.55 -3.02
CA THR A 70 -11.54 1.62 -2.75
C THR A 70 -11.98 3.05 -2.52
N TRP A 71 -11.24 3.82 -1.72
CA TRP A 71 -11.56 5.22 -1.48
C TRP A 71 -11.54 6.03 -2.79
N VAL A 72 -10.52 5.84 -3.65
CA VAL A 72 -10.46 6.50 -4.96
C VAL A 72 -11.63 6.08 -5.85
N TYR A 73 -11.95 4.78 -5.87
CA TYR A 73 -13.06 4.25 -6.66
C TYR A 73 -14.41 4.83 -6.21
N ASP A 74 -14.65 4.94 -4.91
CA ASP A 74 -15.93 5.33 -4.33
C ASP A 74 -16.10 6.85 -4.22
N ASN A 75 -15.02 7.62 -4.12
CA ASN A 75 -15.09 9.06 -3.88
C ASN A 75 -14.62 9.91 -5.07
N VAL A 76 -13.69 9.41 -5.88
CA VAL A 76 -13.06 10.21 -6.95
C VAL A 76 -13.53 9.74 -8.32
N THR A 77 -13.15 8.53 -8.72
CA THR A 77 -13.47 8.00 -10.05
C THR A 77 -13.32 6.49 -10.13
N PRO A 78 -14.28 5.77 -10.74
CA PRO A 78 -14.12 4.36 -11.10
C PRO A 78 -13.29 4.16 -12.39
N TYR A 79 -12.88 5.25 -13.07
CA TYR A 79 -12.14 5.25 -14.32
C TYR A 79 -10.91 6.17 -14.25
N PRO A 80 -9.93 5.90 -13.37
CA PRO A 80 -8.72 6.71 -13.30
C PRO A 80 -7.94 6.63 -14.61
N GLU A 81 -7.50 7.78 -15.12
CA GLU A 81 -6.64 7.86 -16.30
C GLU A 81 -5.27 7.20 -16.08
N SER A 82 -4.50 6.99 -17.16
CA SER A 82 -3.18 6.36 -17.10
C SER A 82 -2.23 7.07 -16.12
N PHE A 83 -2.20 8.40 -16.14
CA PHE A 83 -1.33 9.15 -15.24
C PHE A 83 -1.73 8.98 -13.76
N TRP A 84 -3.02 9.03 -13.43
CA TRP A 84 -3.49 8.80 -12.06
C TRP A 84 -3.25 7.37 -11.60
N ARG A 85 -3.38 6.39 -12.51
CA ARG A 85 -2.97 5.00 -12.23
C ARG A 85 -1.48 4.88 -11.95
N ALA A 86 -0.63 5.63 -12.68
CA ALA A 86 0.81 5.66 -12.45
C ALA A 86 1.14 6.27 -11.08
N MET A 87 0.46 7.36 -10.70
CA MET A 87 0.61 7.96 -9.37
C MET A 87 0.23 6.98 -8.26
N LEU A 88 -0.90 6.28 -8.40
CA LEU A 88 -1.30 5.24 -7.43
C LEU A 88 -0.27 4.11 -7.35
N ALA A 89 0.24 3.65 -8.49
CA ALA A 89 1.27 2.61 -8.53
C ALA A 89 2.53 3.03 -7.75
N ILE A 90 3.02 4.25 -8.00
CA ILE A 90 4.19 4.83 -7.33
C ILE A 90 3.96 4.96 -5.83
N LYS A 91 2.85 5.59 -5.42
CA LYS A 91 2.56 5.87 -4.01
C LYS A 91 2.30 4.62 -3.19
N LEU A 92 1.69 3.60 -3.80
CA LEU A 92 1.33 2.36 -3.11
C LEU A 92 2.36 1.24 -3.27
N TYR A 93 3.48 1.52 -3.96
CA TYR A 93 4.47 0.52 -4.39
C TYR A 93 3.77 -0.72 -4.97
N TYR A 94 2.78 -0.49 -5.83
CA TYR A 94 1.95 -1.53 -6.41
C TYR A 94 2.05 -1.51 -7.93
N ASN A 95 2.12 -2.68 -8.53
CA ASN A 95 2.32 -2.80 -9.96
C ASN A 95 1.23 -2.06 -10.76
N TYR A 96 1.66 -1.26 -11.74
CA TYR A 96 0.77 -0.42 -12.57
C TYR A 96 -0.36 -1.19 -13.27
N ASP A 97 -0.05 -2.36 -13.83
CA ASP A 97 -1.06 -3.17 -14.53
C ASP A 97 -2.11 -3.69 -13.53
N LYS A 98 -1.67 -4.06 -12.33
CA LYS A 98 -2.57 -4.53 -11.26
C LYS A 98 -3.51 -3.44 -10.78
N ILE A 99 -3.08 -2.18 -10.73
CA ILE A 99 -3.99 -1.04 -10.46
C ILE A 99 -5.12 -1.05 -11.50
N GLY A 100 -4.78 -1.11 -12.80
CA GLY A 100 -5.76 -1.15 -13.88
C GLY A 100 -6.72 -2.34 -13.80
N HIS A 101 -6.19 -3.52 -13.50
CA HIS A 101 -7.00 -4.73 -13.28
C HIS A 101 -7.91 -4.61 -12.07
N TRP A 102 -7.43 -4.06 -10.96
CA TRP A 102 -8.22 -3.88 -9.75
C TRP A 102 -9.46 -3.01 -10.03
N PHE A 103 -9.30 -1.86 -10.69
CA PHE A 103 -10.43 -0.99 -11.05
C PHE A 103 -11.42 -1.69 -12.00
N THR A 104 -10.91 -2.47 -12.95
CA THR A 104 -11.74 -3.24 -13.87
C THR A 104 -12.54 -4.31 -13.16
N ASN A 105 -11.90 -5.10 -12.30
CA ASN A 105 -12.53 -6.13 -11.50
C ASN A 105 -13.56 -5.55 -10.54
N GLN A 106 -13.27 -4.40 -9.93
CA GLN A 106 -14.19 -3.70 -9.03
C GLN A 106 -15.47 -3.26 -9.77
N ARG A 107 -15.34 -2.66 -10.96
CA ARG A 107 -16.51 -2.31 -11.80
C ARG A 107 -17.34 -3.54 -12.15
N GLN A 108 -16.70 -4.65 -12.53
CA GLN A 108 -17.39 -5.89 -12.84
C GLN A 108 -18.11 -6.48 -11.62
N ARG A 109 -17.46 -6.48 -10.45
CA ARG A 109 -18.02 -6.96 -9.19
C ARG A 109 -19.29 -6.17 -8.83
N VAL A 110 -19.20 -4.84 -8.88
CA VAL A 110 -20.33 -3.95 -8.60
C VAL A 110 -21.46 -4.15 -9.61
N ALA A 111 -21.15 -4.25 -10.91
CA ALA A 111 -22.16 -4.50 -11.94
C ALA A 111 -22.90 -5.83 -11.74
N ARG A 112 -22.18 -6.91 -11.37
CA ARG A 112 -22.78 -8.21 -11.03
C ARG A 112 -23.66 -8.13 -9.80
N GLN A 113 -23.20 -7.44 -8.75
CA GLN A 113 -23.97 -7.24 -7.52
C GLN A 113 -25.27 -6.50 -7.80
N ARG A 114 -25.23 -5.40 -8.57
CA ARG A 114 -26.42 -4.64 -8.98
C ARG A 114 -27.41 -5.49 -9.77
N LYS A 115 -26.93 -6.28 -10.73
CA LYS A 115 -27.78 -7.20 -11.50
C LYS A 115 -28.50 -8.21 -10.58
N LYS A 116 -27.85 -8.65 -9.51
CA LYS A 116 -28.43 -9.57 -8.53
C LYS A 116 -29.44 -8.88 -7.60
N THR A 117 -29.18 -7.62 -7.19
CA THR A 117 -30.02 -6.89 -6.24
C THR A 117 -31.13 -6.06 -6.90
N GLY A 118 -31.15 -5.93 -8.23
CA GLY A 118 -32.11 -5.10 -8.95
C GLY A 118 -31.91 -3.60 -8.75
N MET A 119 -30.77 -3.17 -8.19
CA MET A 119 -30.51 -1.75 -7.96
C MET A 119 -30.21 -1.02 -9.28
N PRO A 120 -30.72 0.22 -9.45
CA PRO A 120 -30.41 1.03 -10.62
C PRO A 120 -28.92 1.41 -10.68
N PRO A 121 -28.38 1.78 -11.85
CA PRO A 121 -27.00 2.25 -11.98
C PRO A 121 -26.85 3.60 -11.26
N PRO A 122 -26.04 3.71 -10.19
CA PRO A 122 -25.54 4.97 -9.67
C PRO A 122 -24.18 5.21 -10.31
N ASP A 123 -24.16 5.84 -11.48
CA ASP A 123 -22.93 6.39 -12.02
C ASP A 123 -23.30 7.66 -12.78
N ASP A 124 -23.82 8.64 -12.03
CA ASP A 124 -23.92 10.04 -12.43
C ASP A 124 -22.50 10.64 -12.51
N LEU A 125 -21.66 10.05 -13.35
CA LEU A 125 -20.29 10.48 -13.54
C LEU A 125 -20.28 11.74 -14.37
N GLN A 126 -19.74 12.80 -13.79
CA GLN A 126 -19.55 14.06 -14.47
C GLN A 126 -18.21 14.04 -15.21
N THR A 127 -18.21 14.51 -16.46
CA THR A 127 -16.98 14.60 -17.25
C THR A 127 -16.38 15.98 -17.07
N ILE A 128 -15.18 16.05 -16.50
CA ILE A 128 -14.41 17.28 -16.39
C ILE A 128 -13.25 17.27 -17.39
N THR A 129 -12.71 18.45 -17.70
CA THR A 129 -11.53 18.60 -18.57
C THR A 129 -10.29 18.95 -17.74
N LEU A 130 -9.32 18.02 -17.71
CA LEU A 130 -8.03 18.12 -17.03
C LEU A 130 -6.91 18.24 -18.05
N HIS A 131 -6.31 19.43 -18.18
CA HIS A 131 -5.21 19.69 -19.12
C HIS A 131 -5.55 19.23 -20.56
N GLY A 132 -6.75 19.56 -21.05
CA GLY A 132 -7.23 19.19 -22.38
C GLY A 132 -7.77 17.75 -22.52
N ARG A 133 -7.82 16.96 -21.45
CA ARG A 133 -8.26 15.56 -21.46
C ARG A 133 -9.54 15.38 -20.64
N LYS A 134 -10.41 14.47 -21.08
CA LYS A 134 -11.68 14.18 -20.42
C LYS A 134 -11.46 13.17 -19.30
N GLN A 135 -11.86 13.52 -18.08
CA GLN A 135 -11.83 12.63 -16.91
C GLN A 135 -13.23 12.52 -16.33
N LYS A 136 -13.70 11.27 -16.15
CA LYS A 136 -14.97 11.00 -15.47
C LYS A 136 -14.75 11.05 -13.98
N MET A 137 -15.57 11.80 -13.26
CA MET A 137 -15.47 12.02 -11.82
C MET A 137 -16.82 11.77 -11.18
N ARG A 138 -16.81 11.38 -9.90
CA ARG A 138 -18.03 11.31 -9.12
C ARG A 138 -18.49 12.70 -8.70
N PRO A 139 -19.81 12.95 -8.56
CA PRO A 139 -20.34 14.26 -8.16
C PRO A 139 -19.74 14.76 -6.86
N GLN A 140 -19.62 13.90 -5.84
CA GLN A 140 -19.05 14.28 -4.54
C GLN A 140 -17.60 14.75 -4.62
N ALA A 141 -16.83 14.29 -5.61
CA ALA A 141 -15.48 14.80 -5.82
C ALA A 141 -15.49 16.27 -6.26
N LEU A 142 -16.57 16.69 -6.94
CA LEU A 142 -16.72 18.01 -7.55
C LEU A 142 -17.46 19.01 -6.65
N GLU A 143 -18.01 18.57 -5.51
CA GLU A 143 -18.72 19.44 -4.57
C GLU A 143 -17.83 20.50 -3.92
N SER A 144 -16.52 20.25 -3.85
CA SER A 144 -15.56 21.25 -3.39
C SER A 144 -15.40 22.37 -4.43
N ASP A 145 -15.37 23.63 -3.99
CA ASP A 145 -15.09 24.81 -4.85
C ASP A 145 -13.71 24.78 -5.53
N SER A 146 -12.82 23.88 -5.11
CA SER A 146 -11.51 23.73 -5.73
C SER A 146 -11.58 22.97 -7.05
N ARG A 147 -10.85 23.43 -8.06
CA ARG A 147 -10.70 22.72 -9.34
C ARG A 147 -9.84 21.47 -9.17
N TRP A 148 -10.23 20.36 -9.80
CA TRP A 148 -9.37 19.18 -9.90
C TRP A 148 -8.19 19.42 -10.84
N THR A 149 -7.01 18.99 -10.40
CA THR A 149 -5.75 18.97 -11.14
C THR A 149 -5.01 17.69 -10.78
N ASP A 150 -3.92 17.38 -11.50
CA ASP A 150 -3.02 16.29 -11.12
C ASP A 150 -2.42 16.47 -9.73
N GLY A 151 -1.98 17.70 -9.43
CA GLY A 151 -1.38 18.03 -8.14
C GLY A 151 -2.36 17.80 -7.01
N ARG A 152 -3.62 18.23 -7.19
CA ARG A 152 -4.68 17.98 -6.22
C ARG A 152 -4.93 16.48 -6.02
N PHE A 153 -4.98 15.70 -7.10
CA PHE A 153 -5.11 14.24 -6.99
C PHE A 153 -3.96 13.65 -6.18
N PHE A 154 -2.73 14.05 -6.47
CA PHE A 154 -1.55 13.60 -5.74
C PHE A 154 -1.59 13.95 -4.25
N GLU A 155 -1.89 15.19 -3.91
CA GLU A 155 -2.04 15.67 -2.52
C GLU A 155 -3.14 14.89 -1.77
N THR A 156 -4.24 14.57 -2.46
CA THR A 156 -5.35 13.80 -1.88
C THR A 156 -4.91 12.38 -1.53
N ILE A 157 -4.13 11.75 -2.40
CA ILE A 157 -3.57 10.41 -2.13
C ILE A 157 -2.56 10.48 -0.97
N ASP A 158 -1.70 11.50 -0.93
CA ASP A 158 -0.74 11.68 0.16
C ASP A 158 -1.41 11.88 1.51
N MET A 159 -2.46 12.70 1.56
CA MET A 159 -3.29 12.88 2.75
C MET A 159 -3.89 11.56 3.21
N LEU A 160 -4.47 10.77 2.29
CA LEU A 160 -5.12 9.51 2.63
C LEU A 160 -4.11 8.45 3.12
N ILE A 161 -2.92 8.43 2.52
CA ILE A 161 -1.81 7.58 2.95
C ILE A 161 -1.35 7.95 4.37
N ALA A 162 -1.17 9.24 4.63
CA ALA A 162 -0.77 9.75 5.94
C ALA A 162 -1.82 9.48 7.01
N ASP A 163 -3.11 9.72 6.71
CA ASP A 163 -4.22 9.43 7.61
C ASP A 163 -4.28 7.93 7.96
N ARG A 164 -4.14 7.07 6.95
CA ARG A 164 -4.17 5.63 7.18
C ARG A 164 -2.97 5.13 8.00
N GLN A 165 -1.80 5.71 7.78
CA GLN A 165 -0.60 5.40 8.55
C GLN A 165 -0.76 5.81 10.03
N ARG A 166 -1.32 6.99 10.27
CA ARG A 166 -1.62 7.47 11.62
C ARG A 166 -2.60 6.56 12.36
N GLN A 167 -3.70 6.15 11.72
CA GLN A 167 -4.65 5.21 12.32
C GLN A 167 -3.97 3.89 12.72
N PHE A 168 -3.08 3.38 11.89
CA PHE A 168 -2.34 2.15 12.19
C PHE A 168 -1.42 2.31 13.41
N GLU A 169 -0.74 3.46 13.54
CA GLU A 169 0.10 3.77 14.69
C GLU A 169 -0.72 3.89 15.98
N GLU A 170 -1.89 4.53 15.92
CA GLU A 170 -2.83 4.63 17.04
C GLU A 170 -3.35 3.23 17.46
N ASP A 171 -3.75 2.40 16.50
CA ASP A 171 -4.20 1.02 16.75
C ASP A 171 -3.08 0.17 17.38
N LEU A 172 -1.84 0.31 16.90
CA LEU A 172 -0.68 -0.38 17.45
C LEU A 172 -0.38 0.08 18.88
N ALA A 173 -0.42 1.39 19.15
CA ALA A 173 -0.23 1.95 20.48
C ALA A 173 -1.29 1.44 21.46
N ASN A 174 -2.56 1.43 21.04
CA ASN A 174 -3.68 0.90 21.82
C ASN A 174 -3.49 -0.59 22.12
N HIS A 175 -3.05 -1.38 21.13
CA HIS A 175 -2.76 -2.81 21.32
C HIS A 175 -1.60 -3.04 22.30
N ILE A 176 -0.52 -2.25 22.21
CA ILE A 176 0.61 -2.33 23.15
C ILE A 176 0.18 -1.95 24.56
N ALA A 177 -0.58 -0.86 24.71
CA ALA A 177 -1.09 -0.40 26.02
C ALA A 177 -2.00 -1.45 26.67
N LYS A 178 -2.90 -2.06 25.89
CA LYS A 178 -3.76 -3.15 26.36
C LYS A 178 -2.95 -4.35 26.86
N LYS A 179 -1.93 -4.77 26.08
CA LYS A 179 -1.06 -5.89 26.45
C LYS A 179 -0.22 -5.61 27.70
N ALA A 180 0.20 -4.36 27.91
CA ALA A 180 0.90 -3.95 29.13
C ALA A 180 -0.01 -3.99 30.36
N ALA A 181 -1.26 -3.51 30.23
CA ALA A 181 -2.26 -3.58 31.29
C ALA A 181 -2.63 -5.02 31.68
N GLU A 182 -2.73 -5.93 30.70
CA GLU A 182 -2.98 -7.36 30.95
C GLU A 182 -1.83 -8.06 31.69
N ARG A 183 -0.58 -7.62 31.50
CA ARG A 183 0.58 -8.16 32.22
C ARG A 183 0.69 -7.64 33.65
N GLY A 184 0.37 -6.36 33.89
CA GLY A 184 0.42 -5.76 35.23
C GLY A 184 -0.63 -6.29 36.21
N ASN A 185 -1.65 -7.01 35.71
CA ASN A 185 -2.72 -7.58 36.55
C ASN A 185 -2.45 -9.04 36.97
N ASN A 186 -1.33 -9.64 36.55
CA ASN A 186 -1.00 -11.05 36.81
C ASN A 186 0.14 -11.26 37.82
N ASP A 187 0.69 -10.17 38.38
CA ASP A 187 1.68 -10.18 39.46
C ASP A 187 0.98 -9.87 40.80
N ASN A 188 0.04 -10.73 41.21
CA ASN A 188 -0.35 -10.79 42.62
C ASN A 188 0.43 -11.96 43.24
N PRO A 189 1.46 -11.71 44.07
CA PRO A 189 2.10 -12.78 44.82
C PRO A 189 1.07 -13.29 45.82
N ALA A 190 0.67 -14.57 45.69
CA ALA A 190 -0.01 -15.25 46.78
C ALA A 190 0.94 -15.21 47.97
N GLU A 191 0.60 -14.41 48.97
CA GLU A 191 1.31 -14.31 50.24
C GLU A 191 1.33 -15.70 50.89
N ASP A 192 2.54 -16.24 51.03
CA ASP A 192 2.86 -17.28 52.00
C ASP A 192 2.43 -16.77 53.40
N SER A 193 1.38 -17.38 53.94
CA SER A 193 1.02 -17.25 55.36
C SER A 193 1.26 -18.59 56.03
N ASP A 194 2.52 -18.82 56.39
CA ASP A 194 2.89 -19.75 57.45
C ASP A 194 2.30 -19.30 58.79
N GLY A 195 1.60 -20.20 59.46
CA GLY A 195 1.15 -20.12 60.86
C GLY A 195 0.51 -21.46 61.22
N ASP A 196 1.29 -22.45 61.65
CA ASP A 196 1.77 -22.66 63.03
C ASP A 196 0.63 -22.89 64.04
N GLY A 197 0.59 -24.11 64.60
CA GLY A 197 0.13 -24.36 65.97
C GLY A 197 -1.06 -25.32 66.18
N GLY A 198 -0.75 -26.52 66.72
CA GLY A 198 -1.62 -27.34 67.61
C GLY A 198 -2.46 -28.41 66.91
N ASP A 199 -2.09 -29.69 66.87
CA ASP A 199 -2.04 -30.68 67.96
C ASP A 199 -3.41 -30.94 68.64
N VAL A 200 -3.87 -32.20 68.59
CA VAL A 200 -4.46 -33.01 69.70
C VAL A 200 -5.35 -34.15 69.14
N GLU A 201 -4.90 -35.38 69.45
CA GLU A 201 -5.61 -36.63 69.84
C GLU A 201 -6.67 -37.25 68.91
N GLU A 202 -6.62 -38.52 68.51
CA GLU A 202 -6.57 -39.82 69.23
C GLU A 202 -7.92 -40.56 69.01
N SER A 203 -7.88 -41.88 69.12
CA SER A 203 -8.97 -42.87 69.12
C SER A 203 -9.36 -43.42 67.74
N GLU A 204 -8.91 -44.65 67.41
CA GLU A 204 -9.59 -45.93 67.73
C GLU A 204 -10.79 -46.15 66.77
N GLU A 205 -11.10 -47.30 66.19
CA GLU A 205 -10.75 -48.72 66.35
C GLU A 205 -11.34 -49.44 65.11
N GLU A 206 -10.84 -50.65 64.83
CA GLU A 206 -11.53 -51.90 64.39
C GLU A 206 -12.79 -51.80 63.49
N GLU A 207 -13.02 -52.61 62.44
CA GLU A 207 -12.56 -53.92 61.98
C GLU A 207 -12.98 -54.07 60.51
#